data_AF-A0A2A2F2I9-F1
#
_entry.id   AF-A0A2A2F2I9-F1
#
_cell.length_a   1.000
_cell.length_b   1.000
_cell.length_c   1.000
_cell.angle_alpha   90.00
_cell.angle_beta   90.00
_cell.angle_gamma   90.00
#
_symmetry.space_group_name_H-M   'P 1'
#
loop_
_entity.id
_entity.type
_entity.pdbx_description
1 polymer ?
#
loop_
_entity_poly.entity_id
_entity_poly.type
_entity_poly.pdbx_seq_one_letter_code
_entity_poly.pdbx_strand_id
1 'polypeptide(L)'
;MKDPLEGLDGQEREWLANIAQAEGLTLEQARQRRDQSAERLSGAFRRAAEAQGISEEEIEQAYKSEKYMIEFTYKMKGVKFPGRFSIAAAADTGERVLSASSRGHENTHGTEEDKIKRWGEYQNYLDELMQRNKSLSLTEARRKTAVHFDVSAKTIQRHTESPK
;
A
#
# COMPACT_ATOMS: atom_id res chain seq x y z
N MET A 1 32.37 12.38 14.74
CA MET A 1 31.24 11.71 14.07
C MET A 1 31.78 11.01 12.84
N LYS A 2 31.37 9.77 12.58
CA LYS A 2 31.70 9.10 11.30
C LYS A 2 30.88 9.73 10.17
N ASP A 3 31.46 9.81 8.97
CA ASP A 3 30.75 10.33 7.80
C ASP A 3 29.60 9.36 7.45
N PRO A 4 28.33 9.79 7.43
CA PRO A 4 27.21 8.94 7.04
C PRO A 4 27.31 8.46 5.58
N LEU A 5 28.25 8.96 4.78
CA LEU A 5 28.52 8.52 3.41
C LEU A 5 29.76 7.63 3.26
N GLU A 6 30.40 7.26 4.38
CA GLU A 6 31.56 6.36 4.37
C GLU A 6 31.18 5.00 3.76
N GLY A 7 31.98 4.55 2.77
CA GLY A 7 31.80 3.29 2.06
C GLY A 7 30.84 3.31 0.86
N LEU A 8 30.20 4.45 0.57
CA LEU A 8 29.28 4.59 -0.57
C LEU A 8 29.98 5.15 -1.80
N ASP A 9 29.62 4.65 -2.97
CA ASP A 9 30.11 5.19 -4.24
C ASP A 9 29.48 6.56 -4.59
N GLY A 10 29.98 7.20 -5.66
CA GLY A 10 29.51 8.53 -6.07
C GLY A 10 28.01 8.58 -6.43
N GLN A 11 27.46 7.52 -7.02
CA GLN A 11 26.06 7.46 -7.41
C GLN A 11 25.17 7.23 -6.18
N GLU A 12 25.58 6.35 -5.27
CA GLU A 12 24.86 6.09 -4.02
C GLU A 12 24.80 7.32 -3.12
N ARG A 13 25.89 8.11 -3.08
CA ARG A 13 25.95 9.39 -2.36
C ARG A 13 24.96 10.40 -2.93
N GLU A 14 24.94 10.57 -4.25
CA GLU A 14 24.03 11.49 -4.93
C GLU A 14 22.56 11.08 -4.72
N TRP A 15 22.27 9.77 -4.81
CA TRP A 15 20.94 9.25 -4.57
C TRP A 15 20.46 9.49 -3.12
N LEU A 16 21.29 9.20 -2.12
CA LEU A 16 20.95 9.46 -0.72
C LEU A 16 20.75 10.96 -0.45
N ALA A 17 21.56 11.82 -1.06
CA ALA A 17 21.40 13.27 -0.95
C ALA A 17 20.07 13.75 -1.54
N ASN A 18 19.68 13.21 -2.70
CA ASN A 18 18.39 13.53 -3.33
C ASN A 18 17.21 13.09 -2.46
N ILE A 19 17.27 11.91 -1.83
CA ILE A 19 16.22 11.44 -0.90
C ILE A 19 16.17 12.32 0.35
N ALA A 20 17.32 12.60 0.95
CA ALA A 20 17.41 13.46 2.12
C ALA A 20 16.78 14.83 1.85
N GLN A 21 17.09 15.43 0.70
CA GLN A 21 16.52 16.70 0.27
C GLN A 21 15.02 16.61 0.00
N ALA A 22 14.56 15.58 -0.73
CA ALA A 22 13.15 15.43 -1.12
C ALA A 22 12.23 15.20 0.08
N GLU A 23 12.71 14.48 1.10
CA GLU A 23 11.92 14.10 2.28
C GLU A 23 12.21 14.96 3.51
N GLY A 24 13.09 15.95 3.40
CA GLY A 24 13.50 16.79 4.53
C GLY A 24 14.22 16.01 5.64
N LEU A 25 14.95 14.96 5.28
CA LEU A 25 15.70 14.11 6.20
C LEU A 25 17.17 14.54 6.27
N THR A 26 17.84 14.17 7.36
CA THR A 26 19.31 14.15 7.38
C THR A 26 19.84 12.99 6.53
N LEU A 27 21.09 13.09 6.06
CA LEU A 27 21.74 11.99 5.33
C LEU A 27 21.81 10.69 6.14
N GLU A 28 22.00 10.80 7.46
CA GLU A 28 22.01 9.65 8.37
C GLU A 28 20.63 8.98 8.45
N GLN A 29 19.56 9.77 8.57
CA GLN A 29 18.19 9.24 8.53
C GLN A 29 17.84 8.63 7.17
N ALA A 30 18.26 9.25 6.07
CA ALA A 30 18.07 8.71 4.73
C ALA A 30 18.79 7.36 4.56
N ARG A 31 20.03 7.25 5.06
CA ARG A 31 20.80 6.01 5.08
C ARG A 31 20.13 4.94 5.95
N GLN A 32 19.75 5.27 7.18
CA GLN A 32 19.07 4.34 8.07
C GLN A 32 17.76 3.83 7.46
N ARG A 33 17.00 4.70 6.78
CA ARG A 33 15.77 4.33 6.09
C ARG A 33 16.01 3.46 4.86
N ARG A 34 17.09 3.70 4.11
CA ARG A 34 17.55 2.80 3.04
C ARG A 34 17.87 1.42 3.61
N ASP A 35 18.65 1.35 4.68
CA ASP A 35 19.11 0.09 5.27
C ASP A 35 17.93 -0.71 5.86
N GLN A 36 17.02 -0.05 6.58
CA GLN A 36 15.77 -0.66 7.06
C GLN A 36 14.86 -1.11 5.92
N SER A 37 14.84 -0.38 4.80
CA SER A 37 14.10 -0.81 3.62
C SER A 37 14.76 -2.05 3.04
N ALA A 38 16.06 -2.04 2.77
CA ALA A 38 16.81 -3.20 2.26
C ALA A 38 16.60 -4.46 3.12
N GLU A 39 16.59 -4.34 4.45
CA GLU A 39 16.36 -5.45 5.37
C GLU A 39 14.92 -6.00 5.31
N ARG A 40 13.91 -5.12 5.23
CA ARG A 40 12.52 -5.55 5.05
C ARG A 40 12.31 -6.25 3.71
N LEU A 41 13.02 -5.78 2.69
CA LEU A 41 12.89 -6.24 1.31
C LEU A 41 13.61 -7.55 1.05
N SER A 42 14.79 -7.74 1.65
CA SER A 42 15.45 -9.06 1.64
C SER A 42 14.58 -10.10 2.33
N GLY A 43 13.91 -9.74 3.44
CA GLY A 43 12.97 -10.64 4.12
C GLY A 43 11.73 -10.99 3.29
N ALA A 44 11.14 -10.03 2.57
CA ALA A 44 9.96 -10.27 1.73
C ALA A 44 10.29 -11.13 0.51
N PHE A 45 11.40 -10.83 -0.18
CA PHE A 45 11.87 -11.62 -1.31
C PHE A 45 12.21 -13.04 -0.90
N ARG A 46 12.91 -13.22 0.24
CA ARG A 46 13.24 -14.54 0.77
C ARG A 46 11.98 -15.37 1.03
N ARG A 47 10.95 -14.82 1.68
CA ARG A 47 9.67 -15.51 1.90
C ARG A 47 8.95 -15.88 0.61
N ALA A 48 8.96 -14.99 -0.40
CA ALA A 48 8.30 -15.25 -1.68
C ALA A 48 9.02 -16.35 -2.48
N ALA A 49 10.35 -16.35 -2.45
CA ALA A 49 11.16 -17.36 -3.11
C ALA A 49 11.06 -18.72 -2.38
N GLU A 50 11.07 -18.74 -1.05
CA GLU A 50 10.79 -19.95 -0.24
C GLU A 50 9.41 -20.53 -0.56
N ALA A 51 8.37 -19.69 -0.70
CA ALA A 51 7.02 -20.13 -1.06
C ALA A 51 6.95 -20.76 -2.47
N GLN A 52 7.90 -20.45 -3.35
CA GLN A 52 8.04 -21.06 -4.67
C GLN A 52 9.02 -22.26 -4.68
N GLY A 53 9.53 -22.65 -3.52
CA GLY A 53 10.49 -23.76 -3.39
C GLY A 53 11.88 -23.42 -3.92
N ILE A 54 12.20 -22.13 -4.10
CA ILE A 54 13.52 -21.66 -4.50
C ILE A 54 14.44 -21.74 -3.28
N SER A 55 15.58 -22.39 -3.43
CA SER A 55 16.54 -22.55 -2.35
C SER A 55 17.23 -21.23 -1.98
N GLU A 56 17.69 -21.12 -0.74
CA GLU A 56 18.41 -19.94 -0.26
C GLU A 56 19.71 -19.67 -1.06
N GLU A 57 20.35 -20.73 -1.55
CA GLU A 57 21.53 -20.63 -2.42
C GLU A 57 21.19 -20.08 -3.81
N GLU A 58 20.04 -20.44 -4.38
CA GLU A 58 19.55 -19.87 -5.65
C GLU A 58 19.15 -18.39 -5.50
N ILE A 59 18.55 -18.03 -4.35
CA ILE A 59 18.25 -16.63 -4.00
C ILE A 59 19.55 -15.82 -3.92
N GLU A 60 20.54 -16.32 -3.18
CA GLU A 60 21.85 -15.64 -3.07
C GLU A 60 22.57 -15.52 -4.41
N GLN A 61 22.53 -16.57 -5.25
CA GLN A 61 23.12 -16.51 -6.59
C GLN A 61 22.38 -15.52 -7.48
N ALA A 62 21.05 -15.43 -7.39
CA ALA A 62 20.27 -14.45 -8.14
C ALA A 62 20.61 -13.02 -7.72
N TYR A 63 20.78 -12.76 -6.41
CA TYR A 63 21.25 -11.47 -5.89
C TYR A 63 22.68 -11.13 -6.33
N LYS A 64 23.56 -12.14 -6.41
CA LYS A 64 24.97 -11.97 -6.83
C LYS A 64 25.12 -11.88 -8.36
N SER A 65 24.13 -12.32 -9.14
CA SER A 65 24.20 -12.30 -10.60
C SER A 65 23.61 -11.03 -11.20
N GLU A 66 24.38 -10.31 -12.02
CA GLU A 66 23.89 -9.19 -12.85
C GLU A 66 22.82 -9.62 -13.89
N LYS A 67 22.56 -10.94 -14.00
CA LYS A 67 21.70 -11.58 -14.98
C LYS A 67 20.23 -11.14 -14.90
N TYR A 68 19.82 -10.52 -13.80
CA TYR A 68 18.44 -10.07 -13.56
C TYR A 68 18.35 -8.55 -13.33
N MET A 69 19.17 -7.76 -14.02
CA MET A 69 19.05 -6.30 -14.02
C MET A 69 18.09 -5.86 -15.14
N ILE A 70 17.02 -5.17 -14.77
CA ILE A 70 16.14 -4.47 -15.71
C ILE A 70 16.71 -3.06 -15.88
N GLU A 71 17.05 -2.71 -17.12
CA GLU A 71 17.34 -1.34 -17.51
C GLU A 71 16.03 -0.61 -17.81
N PHE A 72 15.87 0.59 -17.27
CA PHE A 72 14.74 1.45 -17.56
C PHE A 72 15.21 2.90 -17.69
N THR A 73 14.44 3.71 -18.41
CA THR A 73 14.70 5.15 -18.51
C THR A 73 13.48 5.89 -18.02
N TYR A 74 13.62 6.67 -16.96
CA TYR A 74 12.53 7.53 -16.47
C TYR A 74 12.79 8.98 -16.87
N LYS A 75 11.73 9.75 -17.07
CA LYS A 75 11.80 11.14 -17.56
C LYS A 75 11.28 12.10 -16.50
N MET A 76 12.12 13.01 -16.01
CA MET A 76 11.73 14.08 -15.09
C MET A 76 12.04 15.45 -15.73
N LYS A 77 11.05 16.34 -15.78
CA LYS A 77 11.18 17.72 -16.32
C LYS A 77 11.86 17.80 -17.70
N GLY A 78 11.58 16.84 -18.58
CA GLY A 78 12.17 16.80 -19.92
C GLY A 78 13.50 16.04 -20.04
N VAL A 79 14.18 15.75 -18.92
CA VAL A 79 15.47 15.06 -18.86
C VAL A 79 15.26 13.57 -18.66
N LYS A 80 16.03 12.74 -19.39
CA LYS A 80 16.00 11.27 -19.31
C LYS A 80 17.10 10.78 -18.38
N PHE A 81 16.76 9.89 -17.44
CA PHE A 81 17.71 9.28 -16.52
C PHE A 81 17.74 7.77 -16.74
N PRO A 82 18.90 7.17 -17.07
CA PRO A 82 19.03 5.73 -17.10
C PRO A 82 19.02 5.21 -15.65
N GLY A 83 18.23 4.18 -15.41
CA GLY A 83 18.21 3.44 -14.16
C GLY A 83 18.42 1.95 -14.45
N ARG A 84 19.06 1.26 -13.50
CA ARG A 84 19.12 -0.19 -13.47
C ARG A 84 18.59 -0.64 -12.12
N PHE A 85 17.63 -1.55 -12.09
CA PHE A 85 17.23 -2.21 -10.85
C PHE A 85 17.21 -3.71 -11.07
N SER A 86 17.49 -4.50 -10.03
CA SER A 86 17.29 -5.95 -10.12
C SER A 86 15.80 -6.26 -10.20
N ILE A 87 15.41 -7.39 -10.82
CA ILE A 87 14.01 -7.87 -10.84
C ILE A 87 13.43 -7.93 -9.41
N ALA A 88 14.26 -8.23 -8.41
CA ALA A 88 13.89 -8.17 -7.00
C ALA A 88 13.51 -6.75 -6.55
N ALA A 89 14.27 -5.72 -6.96
CA ALA A 89 13.95 -4.32 -6.69
C ALA A 89 12.73 -3.79 -7.48
N ALA A 90 12.44 -4.38 -8.65
CA ALA A 90 11.22 -4.12 -9.43
C ALA A 90 9.97 -4.63 -8.72
N ALA A 91 10.03 -5.89 -8.27
CA ALA A 91 8.97 -6.54 -7.50
C ALA A 91 8.70 -5.80 -6.19
N ASP A 92 9.77 -5.37 -5.50
CA ASP A 92 9.71 -4.48 -4.34
C ASP A 92 8.98 -3.16 -4.66
N THR A 93 9.39 -2.45 -5.71
CA THR A 93 8.74 -1.17 -6.07
C THR A 93 7.26 -1.38 -6.36
N GLY A 94 6.89 -2.47 -7.04
CA GLY A 94 5.50 -2.86 -7.26
C GLY A 94 4.73 -3.11 -5.96
N GLU A 95 5.30 -3.89 -5.05
CA GLU A 95 4.69 -4.20 -3.74
C GLU A 95 4.58 -2.96 -2.83
N ARG A 96 5.56 -2.04 -2.88
CA ARG A 96 5.50 -0.76 -2.16
C ARG A 96 4.37 0.14 -2.67
N VAL A 97 4.20 0.24 -3.99
CA VAL A 97 3.12 1.02 -4.58
C VAL A 97 1.76 0.40 -4.23
N LEU A 98 1.63 -0.92 -4.31
CA LEU A 98 0.40 -1.63 -3.95
C LEU A 98 0.07 -1.51 -2.47
N SER A 99 1.05 -1.69 -1.58
CA SER A 99 0.85 -1.59 -0.12
C SER A 99 0.63 -0.15 0.34
N ALA A 100 1.24 0.85 -0.29
CA ALA A 100 0.94 2.27 -0.03
C ALA A 100 -0.47 2.62 -0.48
N SER A 101 -0.91 2.09 -1.63
CA SER A 101 -2.29 2.22 -2.10
C SER A 101 -3.28 1.55 -1.14
N SER A 102 -3.00 0.34 -0.66
CA SER A 102 -3.85 -0.36 0.32
C SER A 102 -3.97 0.42 1.63
N ARG A 103 -2.83 0.88 2.17
CA ARG A 103 -2.79 1.66 3.41
C ARG A 103 -3.51 3.02 3.27
N GLY A 104 -3.35 3.69 2.13
CA GLY A 104 -4.09 4.92 1.84
C GLY A 104 -5.60 4.68 1.76
N HIS A 105 -6.01 3.56 1.17
CA HIS A 105 -7.40 3.15 1.09
C HIS A 105 -7.99 2.80 2.47
N GLU A 106 -7.27 2.04 3.28
CA GLU A 106 -7.67 1.71 4.67
C GLU A 106 -7.77 2.96 5.54
N ASN A 107 -6.82 3.90 5.44
CA ASN A 107 -6.89 5.15 6.20
C ASN A 107 -8.10 6.02 5.81
N THR A 108 -8.52 5.97 4.54
CA THR A 108 -9.62 6.80 4.05
C THR A 108 -10.98 6.14 4.26
N HIS A 109 -11.07 4.82 4.08
CA HIS A 109 -12.34 4.09 4.05
C HIS A 109 -12.57 3.17 5.25
N GLY A 110 -11.55 2.99 6.09
CA GLY A 110 -11.49 2.01 7.17
C GLY A 110 -10.97 0.66 6.69
N THR A 111 -10.62 -0.19 7.65
CA THR A 111 -10.31 -1.60 7.41
C THR A 111 -11.55 -2.36 6.95
N GLU A 112 -11.38 -3.59 6.48
CA GLU A 112 -12.53 -4.42 6.09
C GLU A 112 -13.43 -4.74 7.30
N GLU A 113 -12.84 -4.91 8.49
CA GLU A 113 -13.56 -5.09 9.75
C GLU A 113 -14.42 -3.86 10.08
N ASP A 114 -13.88 -2.65 9.90
CA ASP A 114 -14.63 -1.40 10.08
C ASP A 114 -15.82 -1.30 9.13
N LYS A 115 -15.65 -1.75 7.88
CA LYS A 115 -16.73 -1.75 6.88
C LYS A 115 -17.83 -2.74 7.28
N ILE A 116 -17.47 -3.96 7.68
CA ILE A 116 -18.44 -4.98 8.12
C ILE A 116 -19.25 -4.46 9.31
N LYS A 117 -18.58 -3.85 10.30
CA LYS A 117 -19.24 -3.23 11.45
C LYS A 117 -20.23 -2.15 11.01
N ARG A 118 -19.78 -1.24 10.14
CA ARG A 118 -20.60 -0.14 9.59
C ARG A 118 -21.83 -0.66 8.84
N TRP A 119 -21.70 -1.75 8.09
CA TRP A 119 -22.83 -2.37 7.39
C TRP A 119 -23.84 -2.98 8.36
N GLY A 120 -23.37 -3.58 9.46
CA GLY A 120 -24.24 -4.04 10.54
C GLY A 120 -25.05 -2.90 11.16
N GLU A 121 -24.42 -1.74 11.38
CA GLU A 121 -25.10 -0.53 11.87
C GLU A 121 -26.19 -0.05 10.89
N TYR A 122 -25.93 -0.12 9.58
CA TYR A 122 -26.92 0.21 8.55
C TYR A 122 -28.13 -0.72 8.61
N GLN A 123 -27.89 -2.03 8.73
CA GLN A 123 -28.96 -3.02 8.79
C GLN A 123 -29.83 -2.83 10.03
N ASN A 124 -29.21 -2.67 11.21
CA ASN A 124 -29.93 -2.48 12.47
C ASN A 124 -30.85 -1.26 12.41
N TYR A 125 -30.36 -0.13 11.89
CA TYR A 125 -31.18 1.06 11.74
C TYR A 125 -32.32 0.89 10.72
N LEU A 126 -32.06 0.20 9.61
CA LEU A 126 -33.07 -0.11 8.60
C LEU A 126 -34.20 -0.97 9.20
N ASP A 127 -33.84 -2.00 9.95
CA ASP A 127 -34.78 -2.91 10.61
C ASP A 127 -35.63 -2.15 11.64
N GLU A 128 -35.00 -1.33 12.50
CA GLU A 128 -35.71 -0.48 13.47
C GLU A 128 -36.70 0.46 12.78
N LEU A 129 -36.29 1.09 11.67
CA LEU A 129 -37.12 2.05 10.95
C LEU A 129 -38.37 1.38 10.36
N MET A 130 -38.22 0.17 9.79
CA MET A 130 -39.32 -0.59 9.22
C MET A 130 -40.21 -1.24 10.29
N GLN A 131 -39.65 -1.65 11.43
CA GLN A 131 -40.44 -2.14 12.56
C GLN A 131 -41.33 -1.04 13.15
N ARG A 132 -40.80 0.19 13.29
CA ARG A 132 -41.54 1.36 13.79
C ARG A 132 -42.58 1.86 12.79
N ASN A 133 -42.30 1.76 11.48
CA ASN A 133 -43.16 2.29 10.43
C ASN A 133 -43.55 1.20 9.42
N LYS A 134 -44.51 0.34 9.78
CA LYS A 134 -44.93 -0.81 8.96
C LYS A 134 -45.49 -0.45 7.58
N SER A 135 -45.91 0.80 7.38
CA SER A 135 -46.39 1.29 6.08
C SER A 135 -45.28 1.80 5.16
N LEU A 136 -44.04 1.92 5.66
CA LEU A 136 -42.93 2.47 4.91
C LEU A 136 -42.42 1.44 3.89
N SER A 137 -42.27 1.85 2.63
CA SER A 137 -41.66 1.00 1.62
C SER A 137 -40.17 0.79 1.89
N LEU A 138 -39.63 -0.39 1.53
CA LEU A 138 -38.19 -0.68 1.68
C LEU A 138 -37.31 0.37 0.98
N THR A 139 -37.74 0.86 -0.18
CA THR A 139 -37.04 1.91 -0.93
C THR A 139 -36.95 3.22 -0.14
N GLU A 140 -38.06 3.65 0.47
CA GLU A 140 -38.06 4.85 1.30
C GLU A 140 -37.30 4.67 2.61
N ALA A 141 -37.38 3.47 3.21
CA ALA A 141 -36.63 3.12 4.40
C ALA A 141 -35.12 3.25 4.14
N ARG A 142 -34.62 2.65 3.05
CA ARG A 142 -33.21 2.78 2.62
C ARG A 142 -32.81 4.23 2.35
N ARG A 143 -33.69 5.04 1.75
CA ARG A 143 -33.41 6.48 1.53
C ARG A 143 -33.26 7.24 2.86
N LYS A 144 -34.11 6.95 3.86
CA LYS A 144 -34.02 7.57 5.18
C LYS A 144 -32.78 7.10 5.95
N THR A 145 -32.44 5.82 5.89
CA THR A 145 -31.18 5.28 6.44
C THR A 145 -29.97 5.96 5.82
N ALA A 146 -29.99 6.17 4.50
CA ALA A 146 -28.89 6.83 3.79
C ALA A 146 -28.67 8.27 4.26
N VAL A 147 -29.74 9.03 4.49
CA VAL A 147 -29.68 10.38 5.06
C VAL A 147 -29.15 10.35 6.50
N HIS A 148 -29.52 9.35 7.31
CA HIS A 148 -29.07 9.24 8.70
C HIS A 148 -27.54 9.06 8.82
N PHE A 149 -26.96 8.25 7.94
CA PHE A 149 -25.51 7.94 7.94
C PHE A 149 -24.68 8.81 6.99
N ASP A 150 -25.28 9.82 6.35
CA ASP A 150 -24.64 10.67 5.34
C ASP A 150 -23.95 9.89 4.20
N VAL A 151 -24.66 8.91 3.65
CA VAL A 151 -24.20 8.09 2.52
C VAL A 151 -25.24 8.01 1.42
N SER A 152 -24.85 7.50 0.25
CA SER A 152 -25.79 7.31 -0.85
C SER A 152 -26.78 6.17 -0.55
N ALA A 153 -28.03 6.30 -1.04
CA ALA A 153 -29.01 5.22 -0.94
C ALA A 153 -28.56 3.92 -1.63
N LYS A 154 -27.73 4.04 -2.67
CA LYS A 154 -27.12 2.89 -3.36
C LYS A 154 -26.11 2.15 -2.47
N THR A 155 -25.39 2.88 -1.61
CA THR A 155 -24.50 2.29 -0.59
C THR A 155 -25.31 1.45 0.39
N ILE A 156 -26.39 2.00 0.95
CA ILE A 156 -27.28 1.25 1.84
C ILE A 156 -27.84 0.02 1.12
N GLN A 157 -28.35 0.17 -0.10
CA GLN A 157 -28.91 -0.94 -0.86
C GLN A 157 -27.92 -2.10 -1.09
N ARG A 158 -26.64 -1.80 -1.34
CA ARG A 158 -25.61 -2.82 -1.58
C ARG A 158 -25.22 -3.60 -0.34
N HIS A 159 -25.36 -2.98 0.83
CA HIS A 159 -24.82 -3.49 2.09
C HIS A 159 -25.91 -3.78 3.13
N THR A 160 -27.18 -3.78 2.72
CA THR A 160 -28.32 -4.15 3.56
C THR A 160 -29.29 -5.06 2.82
N GLU A 161 -29.85 -6.01 3.53
CA GLU A 161 -30.86 -6.94 3.05
C GLU A 161 -32.27 -6.44 3.37
N SER A 162 -33.28 -7.12 2.82
CA SER A 162 -34.66 -6.86 3.25
C SER A 162 -34.81 -7.32 4.70
N PRO A 163 -35.44 -6.51 5.58
CA PRO A 163 -35.73 -6.93 6.94
C PRO A 163 -36.57 -8.21 6.95
N LYS A 164 -36.34 -9.05 7.97
CA LYS A 164 -37.06 -10.31 8.19
C LYS A 164 -38.43 -10.10 8.82
#